data_AF-A0A158HBM8-F1
#
_entry.id   AF-A0A158HBM8-F1
#
_cell.length_a   1.000
_cell.length_b   1.000
_cell.length_c   1.000
_cell.angle_alpha   90.00
_cell.angle_beta   90.00
_cell.angle_gamma   90.00
#
_symmetry.space_group_name_H-M   'P 1'
#
loop_
_entity.id
_entity.type
_entity.pdbx_description
1 polymer ?
#
loop_
_entity_poly.entity_id
_entity_poly.type
_entity_poly.pdbx_seq_one_letter_code
_entity_poly.pdbx_strand_id
1 'polypeptide(L)'
;MAARKPRRTHGAPSLFALAERQIVALYDAGVMSPAVLHHVVAAYADSGIDWDEEGTLQTVDDHSVQEAVVLVMMPARGLKSARKDFMSIVGHLAASEPQEGTQDAAQPEDDEDLLSQLSGGDTEPKTRTAKKASAAEPKRAAFNPLVGARAVPARNKR
;
A
#
# COMPACT_ATOMS: atom_id res chain seq x y z
N MET A 1 8.18 0.32 -58.01
CA MET A 1 8.84 1.27 -57.09
C MET A 1 8.14 1.18 -55.74
N ALA A 2 8.82 0.69 -54.71
CA ALA A 2 8.22 0.47 -53.39
C ALA A 2 8.14 1.80 -52.62
N ALA A 3 6.92 2.26 -52.33
CA ALA A 3 6.68 3.42 -51.49
C ALA A 3 7.05 3.08 -50.03
N ARG A 4 8.20 3.59 -49.57
CA ARG A 4 8.56 3.55 -48.15
C ARG A 4 7.58 4.44 -47.39
N LYS A 5 6.76 3.83 -46.55
CA LYS A 5 5.84 4.51 -45.62
C LYS A 5 6.68 5.42 -44.70
N PRO A 6 6.32 6.70 -44.53
CA PRO A 6 7.10 7.61 -43.72
C PRO A 6 7.13 7.13 -42.27
N ARG A 7 8.36 6.99 -41.75
CA ARG A 7 8.66 6.80 -40.31
C ARG A 7 7.92 7.88 -39.53
N ARG A 8 7.21 7.45 -38.48
CA ARG A 8 6.41 8.29 -37.59
C ARG A 8 7.17 9.58 -37.27
N THR A 9 6.53 10.69 -37.59
CA THR A 9 6.88 12.02 -37.11
C THR A 9 6.94 11.97 -35.58
N HIS A 10 8.12 12.15 -35.00
CA HIS A 10 8.28 12.49 -33.59
C HIS A 10 7.63 13.87 -33.38
N GLY A 11 6.32 13.88 -33.18
CA GLY A 11 5.65 14.99 -32.52
C GLY A 11 6.21 15.15 -31.11
N ALA A 12 5.94 16.29 -30.47
CA ALA A 12 6.25 16.46 -29.06
C ALA A 12 5.67 15.25 -28.28
N PRO A 13 6.45 14.62 -27.38
CA PRO A 13 5.96 13.50 -26.61
C PRO A 13 4.72 13.95 -25.83
N SER A 14 3.65 13.15 -25.86
CA SER A 14 2.49 13.38 -25.01
C SER A 14 2.93 13.35 -23.54
N LEU A 15 2.23 14.09 -22.69
CA LEU A 15 2.49 14.05 -21.25
C LEU A 15 2.33 12.61 -20.70
N PHE A 16 1.39 11.86 -21.29
CA PHE A 16 1.24 10.43 -21.04
C PHE A 16 2.50 9.65 -21.42
N ALA A 17 3.10 9.85 -22.59
CA ALA A 17 4.34 9.16 -22.98
C ALA A 17 5.51 9.43 -22.02
N LEU A 18 5.55 10.62 -21.39
CA LEU A 18 6.52 10.93 -20.34
C LEU A 18 6.22 10.17 -19.04
N ALA A 19 4.96 10.18 -18.60
CA ALA A 19 4.51 9.43 -17.41
C ALA A 19 4.71 7.92 -17.61
N GLU A 20 4.35 7.37 -18.77
CA GLU A 20 4.57 5.98 -19.19
C GLU A 20 6.05 5.61 -19.04
N ARG A 21 6.96 6.40 -19.61
CA ARG A 21 8.40 6.13 -19.52
C ARG A 21 8.89 6.14 -18.07
N GLN A 22 8.39 7.05 -17.25
CA GLN A 22 8.76 7.14 -15.84
C GLN A 22 8.24 5.93 -15.05
N ILE A 23 6.99 5.54 -15.25
CA ILE A 23 6.38 4.38 -14.58
C ILE A 23 7.11 3.09 -14.97
N VAL A 24 7.36 2.88 -16.27
CA VAL A 24 8.10 1.70 -16.76
C VAL A 24 9.52 1.66 -16.17
N ALA A 25 10.25 2.78 -16.21
CA ALA A 25 11.61 2.83 -15.67
C ALA A 25 11.66 2.54 -14.16
N LEU A 26 10.68 3.01 -13.39
CA LEU A 26 10.60 2.74 -11.95
C LEU A 26 10.25 1.27 -11.66
N TYR A 27 9.36 0.69 -12.48
CA TYR A 27 9.00 -0.73 -12.38
C TYR A 27 10.21 -1.62 -12.68
N ASP A 28 10.88 -1.39 -13.82
CA ASP A 28 12.03 -2.17 -14.24
C ASP A 28 13.23 -2.03 -13.28
N ALA A 29 13.37 -0.86 -12.65
CA ALA A 29 14.37 -0.64 -11.61
C ALA A 29 14.03 -1.31 -10.27
N GLY A 30 12.82 -1.88 -10.12
CA GLY A 30 12.35 -2.54 -8.90
C GLY A 30 12.10 -1.59 -7.73
N VAL A 31 11.99 -0.28 -7.98
CA VAL A 31 11.76 0.75 -6.95
C VAL A 31 10.31 1.21 -6.90
N MET A 32 9.45 0.70 -7.79
CA MET A 32 8.04 1.03 -7.85
C MET A 32 7.26 0.38 -6.71
N SER A 33 7.06 1.16 -5.64
CA SER A 33 6.12 0.82 -4.56
C SER A 33 4.78 1.55 -4.74
N PRO A 34 3.69 1.10 -4.09
CA PRO A 34 2.41 1.80 -4.11
C PRO A 34 2.49 3.29 -3.79
N ALA A 35 3.33 3.67 -2.81
CA ALA A 35 3.53 5.07 -2.43
C ALA A 35 4.25 5.87 -3.52
N VAL A 36 5.27 5.29 -4.16
CA VAL A 36 5.99 5.94 -5.26
C VAL A 36 5.05 6.17 -6.44
N LEU A 37 4.22 5.18 -6.77
CA LEU A 37 3.23 5.32 -7.82
C LEU A 37 2.23 6.46 -7.52
N HIS A 38 1.76 6.58 -6.27
CA HIS A 38 0.88 7.68 -5.87
C HIS A 38 1.52 9.03 -6.14
N HIS A 39 2.78 9.23 -5.72
CA HIS A 39 3.49 10.49 -5.97
C HIS A 39 3.67 10.79 -7.46
N VAL A 40 3.98 9.77 -8.28
CA VAL A 40 4.10 9.94 -9.73
C VAL A 40 2.76 10.37 -10.32
N VAL A 41 1.66 9.69 -9.97
CA VAL A 41 0.32 10.03 -10.46
C VAL A 41 -0.12 11.42 -9.99
N ALA A 42 0.10 11.75 -8.71
CA ALA A 42 -0.23 13.05 -8.13
C ALA A 42 0.54 14.19 -8.81
N ALA A 43 1.82 13.99 -9.15
CA ALA A 43 2.62 14.98 -9.88
C ALA A 43 2.05 15.30 -11.28
N TYR A 44 1.28 14.38 -11.85
CA TYR A 44 0.65 14.50 -13.16
C TYR A 44 -0.84 14.84 -13.10
N ALA A 45 -1.48 14.80 -11.92
CA ALA A 45 -2.93 15.00 -11.76
C ALA A 45 -3.40 16.38 -12.25
N ASP A 46 -2.64 17.45 -11.96
CA ASP A 46 -2.97 18.83 -12.35
C ASP A 46 -2.62 19.15 -13.82
N SER A 47 -1.95 18.23 -14.52
CA SER A 47 -1.43 18.48 -15.87
C SER A 47 -2.40 18.14 -17.00
N GLY A 48 -3.59 17.60 -16.67
CA GLY A 48 -4.60 17.21 -17.66
C GLY A 48 -4.17 16.05 -18.56
N ILE A 49 -3.34 15.13 -18.04
CA ILE A 49 -2.94 13.92 -18.75
C ILE A 49 -4.15 13.07 -19.11
N ASP A 50 -4.19 12.59 -20.36
CA ASP A 50 -5.10 11.55 -20.79
C ASP A 50 -4.51 10.18 -20.43
N TRP A 51 -5.01 9.58 -19.35
CA TRP A 51 -4.57 8.26 -18.90
C TRP A 51 -5.13 7.12 -19.76
N ASP A 52 -6.08 7.40 -20.66
CA ASP A 52 -6.68 6.41 -21.57
C ASP A 52 -5.91 6.25 -22.90
N GLU A 53 -4.83 7.03 -23.07
CA GLU A 53 -3.93 6.91 -24.22
C GLU A 53 -3.28 5.51 -24.27
N GLU A 54 -3.19 4.95 -25.48
CA GLU A 54 -2.60 3.63 -25.67
C GLU A 54 -1.08 3.71 -25.52
N GLY A 55 -0.57 3.04 -24.48
CA GLY A 55 0.86 2.96 -24.19
C GLY A 55 1.64 2.27 -25.31
N THR A 56 2.85 2.77 -25.57
CA THR A 56 3.75 2.19 -26.57
C THR A 56 4.94 1.47 -25.94
N LEU A 57 5.22 1.72 -24.66
CA LEU A 57 6.29 1.05 -23.93
C LEU A 57 5.74 -0.15 -23.16
N GLN A 58 6.58 -1.18 -23.08
CA GLN A 58 6.37 -2.35 -22.25
C GLN A 58 7.53 -2.47 -21.26
N THR A 59 7.26 -3.07 -20.12
CA THR A 59 8.27 -3.38 -19.10
C THR A 59 9.16 -4.55 -19.56
N VAL A 60 10.21 -4.85 -18.80
CA VAL A 60 11.07 -6.03 -19.03
C VAL A 60 10.29 -7.35 -19.00
N ASP A 61 9.17 -7.38 -18.28
CA ASP A 61 8.27 -8.54 -18.15
C ASP A 61 7.15 -8.58 -19.21
N ASP A 62 7.29 -7.80 -20.29
CA ASP A 62 6.30 -7.66 -21.38
C ASP A 62 4.92 -7.13 -20.91
N HIS A 63 4.86 -6.48 -19.75
CA HIS A 63 3.62 -5.86 -19.25
C HIS A 63 3.46 -4.43 -19.75
N SER A 64 2.21 -4.03 -20.02
CA SER A 64 1.90 -2.62 -20.29
C SER A 64 1.98 -1.77 -19.01
N VAL A 65 2.01 -0.44 -19.13
CA VAL A 65 1.95 0.48 -17.98
C VAL A 65 0.74 0.17 -17.07
N GLN A 66 -0.42 -0.06 -17.69
CA GLN A 66 -1.66 -0.34 -16.94
C GLN A 66 -1.54 -1.65 -16.16
N GLU A 67 -0.96 -2.69 -16.76
CA GLU A 67 -0.73 -3.98 -16.12
C GLU A 67 0.30 -3.87 -14.99
N ALA A 68 1.42 -3.17 -15.22
CA ALA A 68 2.45 -2.93 -14.21
C ALA A 68 1.89 -2.20 -12.98
N VAL A 69 1.05 -1.18 -13.19
CA VAL A 69 0.38 -0.44 -12.11
C VAL A 69 -0.60 -1.33 -11.34
N VAL A 70 -1.41 -2.12 -12.05
CA VAL A 70 -2.34 -3.06 -11.41
C VAL A 70 -1.60 -4.14 -10.63
N LEU A 71 -0.48 -4.65 -11.13
CA LEU A 71 0.37 -5.61 -10.41
C LEU A 71 0.92 -5.02 -9.10
N VAL A 72 1.34 -3.75 -9.11
CA VAL A 72 1.88 -3.09 -7.91
C VAL A 72 0.79 -2.78 -6.89
N MET A 73 -0.37 -2.28 -7.32
CA MET A 73 -1.44 -1.87 -6.40
C MET A 73 -2.39 -3.01 -6.00
N MET A 74 -2.52 -4.03 -6.85
CA MET A 74 -3.45 -5.15 -6.68
C MET A 74 -2.81 -6.48 -7.13
N PRO A 75 -1.76 -6.97 -6.47
CA PRO A 75 -0.99 -8.13 -6.92
C PRO A 75 -1.79 -9.45 -6.95
N ALA A 76 -2.88 -9.54 -6.20
CA ALA A 76 -3.76 -10.72 -6.16
C ALA A 76 -4.84 -10.72 -7.26
N ARG A 77 -5.03 -9.60 -7.99
CA ARG A 77 -6.00 -9.52 -9.09
C ARG A 77 -5.34 -9.91 -10.40
N GLY A 78 -6.03 -10.73 -11.18
CA GLY A 78 -5.55 -11.11 -12.51
C GLY A 78 -5.71 -9.98 -13.53
N LEU A 79 -4.84 -9.96 -14.55
CA LEU A 79 -4.77 -8.92 -15.59
C LEU A 79 -5.98 -8.85 -16.56
N LYS A 80 -7.04 -9.63 -16.32
CA LYS A 80 -8.21 -9.76 -17.23
C LYS A 80 -8.98 -8.45 -17.44
N SER A 81 -8.84 -7.48 -16.55
CA SER A 81 -9.48 -6.16 -16.63
C SER A 81 -8.54 -5.03 -16.25
N ALA A 82 -7.25 -5.18 -16.57
CA ALA A 82 -6.18 -4.28 -16.16
C ALA A 82 -6.48 -2.80 -16.49
N ARG A 83 -7.03 -2.50 -17.69
CA ARG A 83 -7.40 -1.11 -18.06
C ARG A 83 -8.46 -0.50 -17.15
N LYS A 84 -9.49 -1.28 -16.77
CA LYS A 84 -10.57 -0.78 -15.89
C LYS A 84 -10.08 -0.60 -14.46
N ASP A 85 -9.32 -1.57 -13.95
CA ASP A 85 -8.74 -1.50 -12.61
C ASP A 85 -7.74 -0.34 -12.52
N PHE A 86 -6.91 -0.15 -13.55
CA PHE A 86 -6.00 0.99 -13.68
C PHE A 86 -6.72 2.33 -13.61
N MET A 87 -7.80 2.52 -14.37
CA MET A 87 -8.59 3.75 -14.32
C MET A 87 -9.17 4.02 -12.93
N SER A 88 -9.65 2.97 -12.26
CA SER A 88 -10.15 3.08 -10.89
C SER A 88 -9.03 3.47 -9.91
N ILE A 89 -7.83 2.90 -10.07
CA ILE A 89 -6.65 3.20 -9.25
C ILE A 89 -6.21 4.64 -9.47
N VAL A 90 -5.97 5.05 -10.72
CA VAL A 90 -5.51 6.41 -11.05
C VAL A 90 -6.54 7.46 -10.64
N GLY A 91 -7.83 7.20 -10.88
CA GLY A 91 -8.90 8.08 -10.41
C GLY A 91 -8.93 8.23 -8.89
N HIS A 92 -8.70 7.14 -8.15
CA HIS A 92 -8.61 7.19 -6.69
C HIS A 92 -7.33 7.89 -6.19
N LEU A 93 -6.20 7.66 -6.84
CA LEU A 93 -4.90 8.26 -6.51
C LEU A 93 -4.85 9.76 -6.81
N ALA A 94 -5.46 10.20 -7.92
CA ALA A 94 -5.55 11.61 -8.28
C ALA A 94 -6.56 12.37 -7.39
N ALA A 95 -7.60 11.69 -6.90
CA ALA A 95 -8.57 12.28 -5.97
C ALA A 95 -8.07 12.32 -4.51
N SER A 96 -7.15 11.42 -4.16
CA SER A 96 -6.57 11.36 -2.82
C SER A 96 -5.29 12.20 -2.80
N GLU A 97 -5.34 13.41 -2.25
CA GLU A 97 -4.12 14.19 -1.94
C GLU A 97 -3.17 13.37 -1.05
N PRO A 98 -1.85 13.65 -1.02
CA PRO A 98 -0.87 12.90 -0.23
C PRO A 98 -1.13 13.05 1.28
N GLN A 99 -2.09 12.28 1.78
CA GLN A 99 -2.29 12.05 3.19
C GLN A 99 -1.21 11.06 3.61
N GLU A 100 -0.11 11.58 4.17
CA GLU A 100 0.87 10.79 4.89
C GLU A 100 0.12 9.98 5.97
N GLY A 101 -0.05 8.69 5.71
CA GLY A 101 -0.61 7.74 6.67
C GLY A 101 -2.09 7.42 6.48
N THR A 102 -2.39 6.60 5.49
CA THR A 102 -3.56 5.70 5.58
C THR A 102 -3.12 4.29 5.20
N GLN A 103 -2.76 3.53 6.23
CA GLN A 103 -2.82 2.07 6.18
C GLN A 103 -4.27 1.65 5.97
N ASP A 104 -4.44 0.49 5.35
CA ASP A 104 -5.67 -0.28 5.22
C ASP A 104 -6.73 0.19 4.22
N ALA A 105 -6.65 -0.41 3.03
CA ALA A 105 -7.84 -0.97 2.42
C ALA A 105 -8.31 -2.20 3.25
N ALA A 106 -8.98 -1.96 4.36
CA ALA A 106 -9.77 -2.95 5.09
C ALA A 106 -11.17 -2.39 5.32
N GLN A 107 -12.16 -3.28 5.22
CA GLN A 107 -13.60 -2.99 5.20
C GLN A 107 -14.08 -2.19 6.44
N PRO A 108 -15.07 -1.29 6.30
CA PRO A 108 -15.65 -0.57 7.43
C PRO A 108 -16.74 -1.41 8.11
N GLU A 109 -16.37 -2.37 8.96
CA GLU A 109 -17.38 -3.15 9.73
C GLU A 109 -17.01 -3.33 11.22
N ASP A 110 -15.92 -2.77 11.76
CA ASP A 110 -15.47 -3.05 13.14
C ASP A 110 -15.22 -1.81 14.03
N ASP A 111 -15.63 -0.60 13.62
CA ASP A 111 -15.34 0.62 14.39
C ASP A 111 -16.34 0.90 15.54
N GLU A 112 -17.56 0.35 15.50
CA GLU A 112 -18.58 0.60 16.54
C GLU A 112 -18.31 -0.13 17.86
N ASP A 113 -17.72 -1.33 17.80
CA ASP A 113 -17.37 -2.12 18.99
C ASP A 113 -16.15 -1.54 19.73
N LEU A 114 -15.20 -0.94 19.01
CA LEU A 114 -14.02 -0.27 19.59
C LEU A 114 -14.40 1.03 20.33
N LEU A 115 -15.38 1.77 19.81
CA LEU A 115 -15.91 2.98 20.48
C LEU A 115 -16.63 2.62 21.79
N SER A 116 -17.32 1.48 21.82
CA SER A 116 -17.96 0.97 23.05
C SER A 116 -16.95 0.52 24.11
N GLN A 117 -15.77 0.03 23.69
CA GLN A 117 -14.68 -0.32 24.61
C GLN A 117 -13.86 0.88 25.10
N LEU A 118 -13.72 1.93 24.28
CA LEU A 118 -13.04 3.17 24.67
C LEU A 118 -13.92 4.07 25.55
N SER A 119 -15.25 3.96 25.43
CA SER A 119 -16.23 4.54 26.36
C SER A 119 -16.31 3.76 27.69
N GLY A 120 -15.19 3.25 28.17
CA GLY A 120 -15.06 2.67 29.50
C GLY A 120 -14.83 3.77 30.54
N GLY A 121 -15.89 4.23 31.21
CA GLY A 121 -15.81 5.15 32.34
C GLY A 121 -17.03 5.09 33.26
N ASP A 122 -16.98 4.16 34.21
CA ASP A 122 -17.51 4.23 35.58
C ASP A 122 -19.03 4.33 35.86
N THR A 123 -19.63 3.19 36.26
CA THR A 123 -20.56 3.19 37.41
C THR A 123 -20.26 2.01 38.34
N GLU A 124 -19.89 2.37 39.57
CA GLU A 124 -19.48 1.50 40.68
C GLU A 124 -20.73 1.13 41.58
N PRO A 125 -20.61 0.56 42.80
CA PRO A 125 -20.96 -0.84 43.11
C PRO A 125 -22.12 -1.04 44.10
N LYS A 126 -22.74 -2.23 44.12
CA LYS A 126 -23.53 -2.86 45.24
C LYS A 126 -24.18 -4.16 44.73
N THR A 127 -24.25 -5.32 45.38
CA THR A 127 -23.86 -5.81 46.71
C THR A 127 -24.01 -7.35 46.70
N ARG A 128 -23.02 -8.05 47.28
CA ARG A 128 -23.11 -9.31 48.06
C ARG A 128 -23.83 -10.54 47.46
N THR A 129 -23.08 -11.64 47.32
CA THR A 129 -23.17 -12.80 48.24
C THR A 129 -22.05 -13.82 47.98
N ALA A 130 -21.71 -14.55 49.03
CA ALA A 130 -20.49 -15.31 49.23
C ALA A 130 -20.43 -16.68 48.52
N LYS A 131 -19.22 -17.11 48.13
CA LYS A 131 -18.71 -18.47 48.44
C LYS A 131 -17.21 -18.62 48.12
N LYS A 132 -16.43 -18.70 49.20
CA LYS A 132 -15.19 -19.45 49.46
C LYS A 132 -14.72 -20.40 48.33
N ALA A 133 -13.53 -20.13 47.77
CA ALA A 133 -12.51 -21.14 47.49
C ALA A 133 -11.16 -20.47 47.19
N SER A 134 -10.11 -21.04 47.76
CA SER A 134 -8.71 -20.62 47.73
C SER A 134 -8.05 -20.81 46.35
N ALA A 135 -7.28 -19.83 45.91
CA ALA A 135 -5.90 -19.99 45.44
C ALA A 135 -5.37 -18.59 45.12
N ALA A 136 -4.26 -18.20 45.75
CA ALA A 136 -3.56 -16.97 45.44
C ALA A 136 -3.01 -17.05 44.01
N GLU A 137 -3.59 -16.27 43.08
CA GLU A 137 -2.98 -16.05 41.78
C GLU A 137 -1.69 -15.24 41.96
N PRO A 138 -0.55 -15.69 41.41
CA PRO A 138 0.66 -14.90 41.47
C PRO A 138 0.45 -13.66 40.58
N LYS A 139 0.67 -12.49 41.16
CA LYS A 139 0.73 -11.20 40.44
C LYS A 139 1.58 -11.41 39.19
N ARG A 140 0.96 -11.35 38.01
CA ARG A 140 1.67 -11.39 36.72
C ARG A 140 2.65 -10.22 36.75
N ALA A 141 3.93 -10.55 36.90
CA ALA A 141 5.01 -9.58 36.80
C ALA A 141 4.84 -8.87 35.45
N ALA A 142 4.75 -7.54 35.49
CA ALA A 142 4.75 -6.72 34.29
C ALA A 142 5.88 -7.20 33.37
N PHE A 143 5.56 -7.36 32.10
CA PHE A 143 6.43 -7.94 31.08
C PHE A 143 7.81 -7.29 31.13
N ASN A 144 8.78 -7.99 31.73
CA ASN A 144 10.16 -7.54 31.81
C ASN A 144 10.96 -8.40 30.81
N PRO A 145 11.24 -7.87 29.61
CA PRO A 145 11.90 -8.64 28.55
C PRO A 145 13.32 -9.07 28.92
N LEU A 146 13.91 -8.51 29.99
CA LEU A 146 15.24 -8.88 30.48
C LEU A 146 15.21 -10.12 31.40
N VAL A 147 14.04 -10.60 31.83
CA VAL A 147 13.91 -11.76 32.73
C VAL A 147 14.23 -13.08 32.01
N GLY A 148 14.15 -13.11 30.68
CA GLY A 148 14.58 -14.25 29.85
C GLY A 148 16.02 -14.16 29.32
N ALA A 149 16.70 -13.03 29.51
CA ALA A 149 18.04 -12.82 28.95
C ALA A 149 19.11 -13.49 29.83
N ARG A 150 19.34 -14.79 29.58
CA ARG A 150 20.48 -15.53 30.14
C ARG A 150 21.78 -14.93 29.58
N ALA A 151 22.61 -14.36 30.46
CA ALA A 151 23.92 -13.83 30.08
C ALA A 151 24.80 -14.93 29.44
N VAL A 152 25.33 -14.66 28.25
CA VAL A 152 26.30 -15.52 27.58
C VAL A 152 27.68 -15.22 28.18
N PRO A 153 28.38 -16.20 28.78
CA PRO A 153 29.72 -15.95 29.33
C PRO A 153 30.69 -15.64 28.19
N ALA A 154 31.35 -14.48 28.27
CA ALA A 154 32.42 -14.10 27.38
C ALA A 154 33.60 -15.07 27.56
N ARG A 155 33.84 -15.92 26.55
CA ARG A 155 34.97 -16.85 26.51
C ARG A 155 36.23 -16.06 26.16
N ASN A 156 36.92 -15.58 27.20
CA ASN A 156 38.25 -15.01 27.06
C ASN A 156 39.21 -16.09 26.51
N LYS A 157 39.73 -15.86 25.31
CA LYS A 157 40.92 -16.53 24.78
C LYS A 157 42.13 -16.06 25.57
N ARG A 158 42.79 -16.95 26.29
CA ARG A 158 44.24 -16.95 26.52
C ARG A 158 44.72 -18.40 26.62
#